data_AF-A4ARQ5-F1
#
_entry.id   AF-A4ARQ5-F1
#
_cell.length_a   1.000
_cell.length_b   1.000
_cell.length_c   1.000
_cell.angle_alpha   90.00
_cell.angle_beta   90.00
_cell.angle_gamma   90.00
#
_symmetry.space_group_name_H-M   'P 1'
#
loop_
_entity.id
_entity.type
_entity.pdbx_description
1 polymer ?
#
loop_
_entity_poly.entity_id
_entity_poly.type
_entity_poly.pdbx_seq_one_letter_code
_entity_poly.pdbx_strand_id
1 'polypeptide(L)'
;MKLILRIISWKSGLLLSVVVLLLLIVFSFYGLYTNKFYFFKFDNYIFPLLTFLHFTYLYAIWFKIREQEGPDPQMRNLEFALYIIFFIYIYKFIDTLFILLSYTDFESQVIPATFIPFGIVILFLYFMLLALTLIMFKHRKAIIGTYRFDNVNDQIDTWE
;
A
#
# COMPACT_ATOMS: atom_id res chain seq x y z
N MET A 1 11.10 -9.69 -17.78
CA MET A 1 10.86 -8.36 -17.16
C MET A 1 9.89 -7.43 -17.91
N LYS A 2 9.76 -7.51 -19.25
CA LYS A 2 8.74 -6.77 -20.05
C LYS A 2 7.31 -7.31 -19.89
N LEU A 3 7.14 -8.58 -19.52
CA LEU A 3 5.84 -9.24 -19.36
C LEU A 3 4.98 -8.66 -18.22
N ILE A 4 5.54 -8.42 -17.04
CA ILE A 4 4.78 -7.92 -15.88
C ILE A 4 4.20 -6.52 -16.14
N LEU A 5 4.99 -5.64 -16.79
CA LEU A 5 4.53 -4.30 -17.19
C LEU A 5 3.49 -4.34 -18.33
N ARG A 6 3.43 -5.45 -19.08
CA ARG A 6 2.47 -5.67 -20.17
C ARG A 6 1.15 -6.27 -19.68
N ILE A 7 1.18 -7.08 -18.61
CA ILE A 7 0.00 -7.73 -18.03
C ILE A 7 -0.80 -6.74 -17.17
N ILE A 8 -0.13 -5.93 -16.34
CA ILE A 8 -0.80 -4.93 -15.51
C ILE A 8 -0.49 -3.55 -16.06
N SER A 9 -1.48 -2.96 -16.74
CA SER A 9 -1.40 -1.56 -17.16
C SER A 9 -1.32 -0.63 -15.94
N TRP A 10 -0.71 0.55 -16.08
CA TRP A 10 -0.61 1.50 -14.97
C TRP A 10 -2.00 1.91 -14.43
N LYS A 11 -3.02 2.00 -15.31
CA LYS A 11 -4.41 2.30 -14.92
C LYS A 11 -5.00 1.18 -14.05
N SER A 12 -4.84 -0.07 -14.49
CA SER A 12 -5.32 -1.24 -13.77
C SER A 12 -4.60 -1.42 -12.44
N GLY A 13 -3.28 -1.22 -12.41
CA GLY A 13 -2.48 -1.28 -11.19
C GLY A 13 -2.94 -0.24 -10.17
N LEU A 14 -3.21 0.99 -10.61
CA LEU A 14 -3.68 2.06 -9.75
C LEU A 14 -5.08 1.75 -9.17
N LEU A 15 -6.02 1.32 -10.01
CA LEU A 15 -7.35 0.93 -9.57
C LEU A 15 -7.31 -0.24 -8.57
N LEU A 16 -6.52 -1.27 -8.88
CA LEU A 16 -6.34 -2.42 -7.98
C LEU A 16 -5.73 -2.00 -6.65
N SER A 17 -4.73 -1.12 -6.64
CA SER A 17 -4.15 -0.60 -5.40
C SER A 17 -5.18 0.13 -4.55
N VAL A 18 -6.03 0.96 -5.17
CA VAL A 18 -7.11 1.68 -4.47
C VAL A 18 -8.10 0.70 -3.85
N VAL A 19 -8.56 -0.30 -4.62
CA VAL A 19 -9.51 -1.31 -4.12
C VAL A 19 -8.91 -2.10 -2.96
N VAL A 20 -7.65 -2.56 -3.08
CA VAL A 20 -6.97 -3.31 -2.01
C VAL A 20 -6.81 -2.46 -0.75
N LEU A 21 -6.43 -1.19 -0.89
CA LEU A 21 -6.31 -0.27 0.24
C LEU A 21 -7.66 -0.08 0.95
N LEU A 22 -8.75 0.15 0.20
CA LEU A 22 -10.09 0.30 0.77
C LEU A 22 -10.54 -0.96 1.53
N LEU A 23 -10.30 -2.15 0.95
CA LEU A 23 -10.61 -3.41 1.62
C LEU A 23 -9.79 -3.59 2.91
N LEU A 24 -8.48 -3.32 2.87
CA LEU A 24 -7.63 -3.41 4.05
C LEU A 24 -7.97 -2.38 5.12
N ILE A 25 -8.49 -1.20 4.76
CA ILE A 25 -9.04 -0.23 5.72
C ILE A 25 -10.24 -0.81 6.44
N VAL A 26 -11.16 -1.47 5.73
CA VAL A 26 -12.31 -2.14 6.38
C VAL A 26 -11.83 -3.27 7.29
N PHE A 27 -10.90 -4.09 6.80
CA PHE A 27 -10.35 -5.20 7.59
C PHE A 27 -9.45 -4.77 8.75
N SER A 28 -8.92 -3.54 8.77
CA SER A 28 -8.15 -3.05 9.92
C SER A 28 -9.00 -2.91 11.18
N PHE A 29 -10.33 -2.84 11.04
CA PHE A 29 -11.28 -2.86 12.15
C PHE A 29 -11.79 -4.25 12.52
N TYR A 30 -11.51 -5.27 11.70
CA TYR A 30 -12.03 -6.61 11.89
C TYR A 30 -11.13 -7.45 12.81
N GLY A 31 -11.71 -7.97 13.89
CA GLY A 31 -11.02 -8.89 14.80
C GLY A 31 -11.18 -10.35 14.37
N LEU A 32 -10.10 -10.96 13.87
CA LEU A 32 -10.07 -12.35 13.42
C LEU A 32 -10.53 -13.35 14.49
N TYR A 33 -10.06 -13.19 15.73
CA TYR A 33 -10.38 -14.11 16.85
C TYR A 33 -11.81 -14.02 17.35
N THR A 34 -12.49 -12.89 17.15
CA THR A 34 -13.81 -12.64 17.76
C THR A 34 -14.92 -12.47 16.74
N ASN A 35 -14.60 -12.41 15.44
CA ASN A 35 -15.54 -12.17 14.34
C ASN A 35 -16.37 -10.89 14.58
N LYS A 36 -15.73 -9.82 15.07
CA LYS A 36 -16.37 -8.54 15.42
C LYS A 36 -15.56 -7.36 14.91
N PHE A 37 -16.24 -6.25 14.62
CA PHE A 37 -15.61 -4.98 14.25
C PHE A 37 -15.38 -4.10 15.49
N TYR A 38 -14.18 -3.51 15.59
CA TYR A 38 -13.74 -2.68 16.70
C TYR A 38 -13.46 -1.25 16.24
N PHE A 39 -14.52 -0.44 16.11
CA PHE A 39 -14.42 0.96 15.66
C PHE A 39 -13.84 1.92 16.72
N PHE A 40 -13.88 1.56 18.00
CA PHE A 40 -13.39 2.42 19.09
C PHE A 40 -11.96 2.08 19.55
N LYS A 41 -11.30 1.12 18.91
CA LYS A 41 -9.91 0.77 19.21
C LYS A 41 -8.97 1.65 18.40
N PHE A 42 -8.28 2.58 19.06
CA PHE A 42 -7.40 3.55 18.41
C PHE A 42 -6.30 2.90 17.55
N ASP A 43 -5.75 1.75 17.97
CA ASP A 43 -4.73 1.02 17.21
C ASP A 43 -5.18 0.68 15.78
N ASN A 44 -6.48 0.48 15.55
CA ASN A 44 -7.04 0.10 14.25
C ASN A 44 -7.01 1.26 13.24
N TYR A 45 -6.84 2.51 13.71
CA TYR A 45 -6.74 3.70 12.88
C TYR A 45 -5.32 3.98 12.36
N ILE A 46 -4.31 3.30 12.90
CA ILE A 46 -2.92 3.45 12.44
C ILE A 46 -2.81 3.09 10.95
N PHE A 47 -3.42 1.98 10.53
CA PHE A 47 -3.37 1.57 9.13
C PHE A 47 -4.09 2.57 8.21
N PRO A 48 -5.38 2.92 8.43
CA PRO A 48 -6.06 3.98 7.68
C PRO A 48 -5.27 5.29 7.59
N LEU A 49 -4.66 5.74 8.68
CA LEU A 49 -3.85 6.95 8.68
C LEU A 49 -2.67 6.84 7.69
N LEU A 50 -1.94 5.72 7.71
CA LEU A 50 -0.84 5.49 6.78
C LEU A 50 -1.32 5.36 5.32
N THR A 51 -2.51 4.81 5.09
CA THR A 51 -3.06 4.69 3.73
C THR A 51 -3.34 6.05 3.07
N PHE A 52 -3.58 7.12 3.82
CA PHE A 52 -3.71 8.46 3.23
C PHE A 52 -2.47 8.85 2.44
N LEU A 53 -1.28 8.59 2.99
CA LEU A 53 -0.03 8.90 2.29
C LEU A 53 0.13 8.06 1.01
N HIS A 54 -0.30 6.80 1.06
CA HIS A 54 -0.32 5.92 -0.10
C HIS A 54 -1.30 6.43 -1.17
N PHE A 55 -2.51 6.84 -0.80
CA PHE A 55 -3.45 7.44 -1.74
C PHE A 55 -2.91 8.71 -2.38
N THR A 56 -2.27 9.59 -1.60
CA THR A 56 -1.60 10.79 -2.13
C THR A 56 -0.52 10.42 -3.15
N TYR A 57 0.25 9.36 -2.90
CA TYR A 57 1.25 8.87 -3.86
C TYR A 57 0.62 8.35 -5.16
N LEU A 58 -0.44 7.53 -5.06
CA LEU A 58 -1.16 7.02 -6.24
C LEU A 58 -1.78 8.17 -7.04
N TYR A 59 -2.34 9.17 -6.36
CA TYR A 59 -2.85 10.37 -6.99
C TYR A 59 -1.74 11.16 -7.71
N ALA A 60 -0.58 11.35 -7.07
CA ALA A 60 0.56 12.02 -7.68
C ALA A 60 1.02 11.31 -8.95
N ILE A 61 1.12 9.97 -8.94
CA ILE A 61 1.42 9.20 -10.16
C ILE A 61 0.37 9.46 -11.24
N TRP A 62 -0.92 9.33 -10.90
CA TRP A 62 -2.01 9.51 -11.85
C TRP A 62 -1.96 10.90 -12.50
N PHE A 63 -1.81 11.93 -11.67
CA PHE A 63 -1.76 13.33 -12.09
C PHE A 63 -0.58 13.56 -13.05
N LYS A 64 0.64 13.16 -12.67
CA LYS A 64 1.84 13.34 -13.49
C LYS A 64 1.76 12.61 -14.83
N ILE A 65 1.21 11.38 -14.85
CA ILE A 65 1.00 10.65 -16.10
C ILE A 65 -0.03 11.35 -17.00
N ARG A 66 -1.10 11.92 -16.40
CA ARG A 66 -2.15 12.60 -17.16
C ARG A 66 -1.67 13.91 -17.77
N GLU A 67 -0.90 14.68 -17.03
CA GLU A 67 -0.42 16.01 -17.46
C GLU A 67 0.93 15.94 -18.18
N GLN A 68 1.49 14.74 -18.36
CA GLN A 68 2.79 14.50 -19.00
C GLN A 68 3.93 15.30 -18.34
N GLU A 69 3.82 15.48 -17.02
CA GLU A 69 4.80 16.21 -16.23
C GLU A 69 5.94 15.30 -15.76
N GLY A 70 7.14 15.88 -15.72
CA GLY A 70 8.31 15.23 -15.17
C GLY A 70 8.27 15.06 -13.64
N PRO A 71 9.25 14.34 -13.08
CA PRO A 71 9.34 14.13 -11.65
C PRO A 71 9.73 15.42 -10.92
N ASP A 72 9.05 15.71 -9.80
CA ASP A 72 9.33 16.86 -8.95
C ASP A 72 9.86 16.45 -7.55
N PRO A 73 10.44 17.38 -6.78
CA PRO A 73 10.95 17.09 -5.43
C PRO A 73 9.85 16.62 -4.45
N GLN A 74 8.60 17.07 -4.63
CA GLN A 74 7.48 16.71 -3.76
C GLN A 74 7.08 15.24 -3.93
N MET A 75 6.96 14.75 -5.17
CA MET A 75 6.69 13.35 -5.48
C MET A 75 7.79 12.44 -4.95
N ARG A 76 9.06 12.89 -5.01
CA ARG A 76 10.19 12.17 -4.45
C ARG A 76 10.04 11.96 -2.94
N ASN A 77 9.66 13.00 -2.20
CA ASN A 77 9.46 12.90 -0.75
C ASN A 77 8.30 11.95 -0.41
N LEU A 78 7.21 11.99 -1.19
CA LEU A 78 6.10 11.05 -1.05
C LEU A 78 6.55 9.60 -1.26
N GLU A 79 7.40 9.36 -2.26
CA GLU A 79 7.92 8.02 -2.53
C GLU A 79 8.84 7.51 -1.42
N PHE A 80 9.73 8.35 -0.89
CA PHE A 80 10.58 7.98 0.24
C PHE A 80 9.77 7.67 1.49
N ALA A 81 8.73 8.45 1.77
CA ALA A 81 7.83 8.15 2.86
C ALA A 81 7.07 6.83 2.60
N LEU A 82 6.70 6.55 1.35
CA LEU A 82 6.07 5.28 1.00
C LEU A 82 7.02 4.08 1.14
N TYR A 83 8.34 4.25 0.97
CA TYR A 83 9.31 3.19 1.27
C TYR A 83 9.31 2.81 2.76
N ILE A 84 9.16 3.78 3.66
CA ILE A 84 9.04 3.51 5.10
C ILE A 84 7.74 2.75 5.37
N ILE A 85 6.63 3.24 4.81
CA ILE A 85 5.31 2.59 4.94
C ILE A 85 5.32 1.16 4.36
N PHE A 86 6.07 0.93 3.28
CA PHE A 86 6.20 -0.40 2.69
C PHE A 86 6.77 -1.42 3.68
N PHE A 87 7.74 -1.05 4.52
CA PHE A 87 8.21 -1.92 5.60
C PHE A 87 7.14 -2.19 6.66
N ILE A 88 6.29 -1.21 6.98
CA ILE A 88 5.15 -1.40 7.87
C ILE A 88 4.16 -2.41 7.27
N TYR A 89 3.95 -2.38 5.96
CA TYR A 89 3.11 -3.37 5.28
C TYR A 89 3.71 -4.78 5.31
N ILE A 90 5.04 -4.90 5.15
CA ILE A 90 5.73 -6.20 5.33
C ILE A 90 5.52 -6.71 6.75
N TYR A 91 5.71 -5.85 7.75
CA TYR A 91 5.47 -6.20 9.14
C TYR A 91 4.03 -6.70 9.36
N LYS A 92 3.03 -5.99 8.82
CA LYS A 92 1.62 -6.39 8.91
C LYS A 92 1.31 -7.71 8.19
N PHE A 93 1.95 -7.97 7.06
CA PHE A 93 1.84 -9.25 6.36
C PHE A 93 2.37 -10.39 7.22
N ILE A 94 3.56 -10.22 7.80
CA ILE A 94 4.20 -11.22 8.67
C ILE A 94 3.38 -11.44 9.96
N ASP A 95 2.89 -10.37 10.58
CA ASP A 95 2.02 -10.42 11.76
C ASP A 95 0.75 -11.22 11.48
N THR A 96 0.09 -10.97 10.34
CA THR A 96 -1.09 -11.74 9.90
C THR A 96 -0.76 -13.21 9.64
N LEU A 97 0.41 -13.49 9.07
CA LEU A 97 0.88 -14.86 8.85
C LEU A 97 1.09 -15.60 10.18
N PHE A 98 1.72 -14.95 11.17
CA PHE A 98 1.90 -15.54 12.49
C PHE A 98 0.57 -15.82 13.19
N ILE A 99 -0.38 -14.89 13.12
CA ILE A 99 -1.75 -15.09 13.65
C ILE A 99 -2.40 -16.35 13.05
N LEU A 100 -2.26 -16.54 11.73
CA LEU A 100 -2.80 -17.72 11.06
C LEU A 100 -2.10 -19.02 11.47
N LEU A 101 -0.78 -18.98 11.68
CA LEU A 101 -0.01 -20.15 12.09
C LEU A 101 -0.29 -20.55 13.55
N SER A 102 -0.61 -19.60 14.43
CA SER A 102 -0.99 -19.88 15.83
C SER A 102 -2.41 -20.46 15.98
N TYR A 103 -3.11 -20.78 14.88
CA TYR A 103 -4.45 -21.36 14.93
C TYR A 103 -4.52 -22.65 15.74
N THR A 104 -3.48 -23.49 15.69
CA THR A 104 -3.43 -24.78 16.39
C THR A 104 -3.28 -24.67 17.90
N ASP A 105 -2.89 -23.49 18.40
CA ASP A 105 -2.56 -23.28 19.81
C ASP A 105 -3.80 -22.99 20.68
N PHE A 106 -4.96 -22.80 20.06
CA PHE A 106 -6.22 -22.53 20.74
C PHE A 106 -7.16 -23.73 20.64
N GLU A 107 -7.71 -24.17 21.78
CA GLU A 107 -8.69 -25.24 21.78
C GLU A 107 -9.90 -24.89 20.90
N SER A 108 -10.27 -25.84 20.05
CA SER A 108 -11.25 -25.72 18.94
C SER A 108 -12.63 -25.12 19.27
N GLN A 109 -12.96 -24.91 20.55
CA GLN A 109 -14.23 -24.32 20.99
C GLN A 109 -14.23 -22.78 21.05
N VAL A 110 -13.06 -22.12 21.00
CA VAL A 110 -12.97 -20.66 21.20
C VAL A 110 -12.89 -19.87 19.89
N ILE A 111 -12.37 -20.48 18.80
CA ILE A 111 -12.14 -19.77 17.54
C ILE A 111 -13.35 -19.86 16.60
N PRO A 112 -13.83 -18.73 16.03
CA PRO A 112 -14.88 -18.74 15.02
C PRO A 112 -14.49 -19.52 13.75
N ALA A 113 -15.43 -20.24 13.14
CA ALA A 113 -15.22 -20.92 11.85
C ALA A 113 -14.81 -19.96 10.71
N THR A 114 -15.03 -18.66 10.89
CA THR A 114 -14.64 -17.59 9.96
C THR A 114 -13.15 -17.21 10.05
N PHE A 115 -12.41 -17.69 11.05
CA PHE A 115 -11.02 -17.31 11.29
C PHE A 115 -10.11 -17.59 10.09
N ILE A 116 -10.06 -18.84 9.62
CA ILE A 116 -9.22 -19.25 8.49
C ILE A 116 -9.60 -18.53 7.18
N PRO A 117 -10.88 -18.54 6.72
CA PRO A 117 -11.21 -17.94 5.43
C PRO A 117 -10.92 -16.43 5.39
N PHE A 118 -11.28 -15.68 6.43
CA PHE A 118 -10.99 -14.24 6.47
C PHE A 118 -9.51 -13.96 6.67
N GLY A 119 -8.80 -14.76 7.48
CA GLY A 119 -7.36 -14.60 7.66
C GLY A 119 -6.60 -14.80 6.35
N ILE A 120 -6.95 -15.83 5.55
CA ILE A 120 -6.37 -16.06 4.22
C ILE A 120 -6.67 -14.90 3.27
N VAL A 121 -7.90 -14.37 3.27
CA VAL A 121 -8.28 -13.21 2.45
C VAL A 121 -7.45 -11.98 2.82
N ILE A 122 -7.31 -11.68 4.12
CA ILE A 122 -6.53 -10.53 4.59
C ILE A 122 -5.04 -10.71 4.25
N LEU A 123 -4.49 -11.91 4.44
CA LEU A 123 -3.11 -12.24 4.07
C LEU A 123 -2.88 -12.04 2.56
N PHE A 124 -3.81 -12.51 1.73
CA PHE A 124 -3.76 -12.33 0.28
C PHE A 124 -3.83 -10.86 -0.11
N LEU A 125 -4.68 -10.06 0.55
CA LEU A 125 -4.76 -8.61 0.33
C LEU A 125 -3.46 -7.90 0.69
N TYR A 126 -2.80 -8.26 1.80
CA TYR A 126 -1.48 -7.71 2.15
C TYR A 126 -0.40 -8.11 1.14
N PHE A 127 -0.39 -9.37 0.69
CA PHE A 127 0.52 -9.80 -0.39
C PHE A 127 0.29 -8.99 -1.67
N MET A 128 -0.98 -8.80 -2.06
CA MET A 128 -1.36 -8.02 -3.23
C MET A 128 -0.96 -6.55 -3.07
N LEU A 129 -1.13 -5.96 -1.88
CA LEU A 129 -0.69 -4.59 -1.58
C LEU A 129 0.82 -4.45 -1.80
N LEU A 130 1.62 -5.37 -1.27
CA LEU A 130 3.08 -5.35 -1.43
C LEU A 130 3.49 -5.46 -2.91
N ALA A 131 2.91 -6.42 -3.62
CA ALA A 131 3.19 -6.62 -5.04
C ALA A 131 2.81 -5.40 -5.88
N LEU A 132 1.63 -4.83 -5.66
CA LEU A 132 1.15 -3.66 -6.37
C LEU A 132 2.00 -2.42 -6.07
N THR A 133 2.44 -2.23 -4.83
CA THR A 133 3.30 -1.10 -4.46
C THR A 133 4.61 -1.12 -5.26
N LEU A 134 5.27 -2.29 -5.34
CA LEU A 134 6.49 -2.47 -6.14
C LEU A 134 6.23 -2.25 -7.65
N ILE A 135 5.10 -2.74 -8.16
CA ILE A 135 4.69 -2.53 -9.55
C ILE A 135 4.48 -1.04 -9.84
N MET A 136 3.86 -0.30 -8.92
CA MET A 136 3.62 1.13 -9.06
C MET A 136 4.93 1.93 -9.03
N PHE A 137 5.88 1.61 -8.14
CA PHE A 137 7.22 2.22 -8.18
C PHE A 137 7.91 2.02 -9.53
N LYS A 138 7.78 0.82 -10.09
CA LYS A 138 8.35 0.49 -11.39
C LYS A 138 7.66 1.24 -12.54
N HIS A 139 6.32 1.30 -12.55
CA HIS A 139 5.56 2.05 -13.54
C HIS A 139 5.88 3.54 -13.48
N ARG A 140 5.95 4.10 -12.26
CA ARG A 140 6.36 5.48 -12.02
C ARG A 140 7.72 5.77 -12.66
N LYS A 141 8.73 4.97 -12.35
CA LYS A 141 10.09 5.13 -12.92
C LYS A 141 10.12 4.96 -14.44
N ALA A 142 9.30 4.06 -14.99
CA ALA A 142 9.28 3.77 -16.43
C ALA A 142 8.57 4.85 -17.25
N ILE A 143 7.52 5.48 -16.71
CA ILE A 143 6.68 6.45 -17.44
C ILE A 143 7.12 7.90 -17.15
N ILE A 144 7.32 8.24 -15.87
CA ILE A 144 7.64 9.61 -15.45
C ILE A 144 9.16 9.86 -15.48
N GLY A 145 9.97 8.80 -15.32
CA GLY A 145 11.43 8.89 -15.38
C GLY A 145 12.10 8.96 -14.00
N THR A 146 13.41 9.20 -14.02
CA THR A 146 14.26 9.20 -12.82
C THR A 146 14.32 10.56 -12.15
N TYR A 147 14.39 10.59 -10.82
CA TYR A 147 14.72 11.81 -10.08
C TYR A 147 16.15 12.25 -10.42
N ARG A 148 16.32 13.48 -10.93
CA ARG A 148 17.63 14.10 -11.10
C ARG A 148 18.00 14.80 -9.79
N PHE A 149 19.10 14.37 -9.17
CA PHE A 149 19.55 14.91 -7.88
C PHE A 149 20.29 16.25 -8.02
N ASP A 150 20.82 16.53 -9.21
CA ASP A 150 21.71 17.66 -9.46
C ASP A 150 20.97 19.00 -9.66
N ASN A 151 19.65 18.96 -9.89
CA ASN A 151 18.82 20.14 -10.15
C ASN A 151 18.07 20.65 -8.90
N VAL A 152 18.59 20.40 -7.68
CA VAL A 152 18.01 21.01 -6.46
C VAL A 152 18.21 22.53 -6.45
N ASN A 153 19.11 23.06 -7.29
CA ASN A 153 19.47 24.48 -7.36
C ASN A 153 18.89 25.25 -8.56
N ASP A 154 18.24 24.59 -9.51
CA ASP A 154 17.76 25.23 -10.76
C ASP A 154 16.41 25.95 -10.62
N GLN A 155 15.81 25.96 -9.42
CA GLN A 155 14.63 26.77 -9.09
C GLN A 155 14.95 27.98 -8.19
N ILE A 156 16.23 28.31 -8.01
CA ILE A 156 16.63 29.67 -7.59
C ILE A 156 16.72 30.52 -8.86
N ASP A 157 15.62 30.59 -9.59
CA ASP A 157 15.38 31.70 -10.50
C ASP A 157 14.65 32.74 -9.64
N THR A 158 15.43 33.43 -8.81
CA THR A 158 15.03 34.67 -8.17
C THR A 158 14.93 35.70 -9.29
N TRP A 159 13.75 35.86 -9.85
CA TRP A 159 13.44 37.01 -10.69
C TRP A 159 13.51 38.25 -9.79
N GLU A 160 14.34 39.23 -10.19
CA GLU A 160 14.28 40.64 -9.75
C GLU A 160 12.90 41.25 -10.03
#